data_AF-A0A9E2LCD0-F1
#
_entry.id   AF-A0A9E2LCD0-F1
#
_cell.length_a   1.000
_cell.length_b   1.000
_cell.length_c   1.000
_cell.angle_alpha   90.00
_cell.angle_beta   90.00
_cell.angle_gamma   90.00
#
_symmetry.space_group_name_H-M   'P 1'
#
loop_
_entity.id
_entity.type
_entity.pdbx_description
1 polymer ?
#
loop_
_entity_poly.entity_id
_entity_poly.type
_entity_poly.pdbx_seq_one_letter_code
_entity_poly.pdbx_strand_id
1 'polypeptide(L)'
;MVRVNWLWDTILDEKEVRKILKDVDHPKFDIYAERLLSRVSDPKKVFDIIDEVDFCRKWHSIKRRIQKDQWLKDRVVFWQTIYERTCERLREQGIRIRETQDAKIPP
;
A
#
# COMPACT_ATOMS: atom_id res chain seq x y z
N MET A 1 -1.69 14.13 19.79
CA MET A 1 -1.38 13.12 18.75
C MET A 1 -0.29 13.68 17.84
N VAL A 2 0.90 13.07 17.82
CA VAL A 2 1.97 13.45 16.88
C VAL A 2 1.52 13.07 15.47
N ARG A 3 1.30 14.08 14.62
CA ARG A 3 1.08 13.86 13.18
C ARG A 3 2.42 13.43 12.61
N VAL A 4 2.53 12.18 12.19
CA VAL A 4 3.71 11.71 11.44
C VAL A 4 3.66 12.45 10.11
N ASN A 5 4.55 13.43 9.92
CA ASN A 5 4.71 14.11 8.62
C ASN A 5 5.44 13.17 7.66
N TRP A 6 4.73 12.18 7.15
CA TRP A 6 5.27 11.18 6.24
C TRP A 6 5.55 11.73 4.82
N LEU A 7 5.22 13.01 4.58
CA LEU A 7 5.45 13.76 3.34
C LEU A 7 6.52 14.86 3.49
N TRP A 8 7.37 14.79 4.51
CA TRP A 8 8.35 15.84 4.84
C TRP A 8 9.31 16.22 3.69
N ASP A 9 9.51 15.35 2.71
CA ASP A 9 10.35 15.51 1.52
C ASP A 9 9.55 15.71 0.21
N THR A 10 8.25 16.00 0.31
CA THR A 10 7.34 16.08 -0.84
C THR A 10 6.84 17.51 -1.04
N ILE A 11 6.90 17.99 -2.28
CA ILE A 11 6.42 19.34 -2.66
C ILE A 11 4.88 19.41 -2.63
N LEU A 12 4.20 18.30 -2.92
CA LEU A 12 2.74 18.19 -2.83
C LEU A 12 2.27 18.21 -1.39
N ASP A 13 1.14 18.88 -1.15
CA ASP A 13 0.46 18.86 0.13
C ASP A 13 -0.24 17.51 0.38
N GLU A 14 -0.54 17.26 1.66
CA GLU A 14 -1.18 16.02 2.09
C GLU A 14 -2.56 15.79 1.44
N LYS A 15 -3.32 16.85 1.14
CA LYS A 15 -4.65 16.69 0.53
C LYS A 15 -4.52 16.21 -0.91
N GLU A 16 -3.58 16.76 -1.68
CA GLU A 16 -3.30 16.32 -3.05
C GLU A 16 -2.80 14.87 -3.08
N VAL A 17 -1.89 14.50 -2.17
CA VAL A 17 -1.43 13.11 -2.09
C VAL A 17 -2.57 12.17 -1.67
N ARG A 18 -3.46 12.58 -0.75
CA ARG A 18 -4.66 11.80 -0.41
C ARG A 18 -5.60 11.62 -1.59
N LYS A 19 -5.73 12.61 -2.50
CA LYS A 19 -6.51 12.44 -3.74
C LYS A 19 -5.90 11.38 -4.63
N ILE A 20 -4.57 11.41 -4.80
CA ILE A 20 -3.84 10.38 -5.56
C ILE A 20 -4.05 9.00 -4.95
N LEU A 21 -3.96 8.88 -3.62
CA LEU A 21 -4.11 7.60 -2.91
C LEU A 21 -5.54 7.09 -2.82
N LYS A 22 -6.53 7.89 -3.21
CA LYS A 22 -7.93 7.47 -3.38
C LYS A 22 -8.23 6.99 -4.80
N ASP A 23 -7.33 7.22 -5.75
CA ASP A 23 -7.46 6.81 -7.13
C ASP A 23 -6.41 5.73 -7.44
N VAL A 24 -6.84 4.46 -7.35
CA VAL A 24 -5.98 3.27 -7.53
C VAL A 24 -5.35 3.17 -8.93
N ASP A 25 -5.96 3.82 -9.93
CA ASP A 25 -5.49 3.85 -11.31
C ASP A 25 -4.63 5.08 -11.61
N HIS A 26 -4.49 5.99 -10.64
CA HIS A 26 -3.62 7.15 -10.78
C HIS A 26 -2.17 6.70 -11.00
N PRO A 27 -1.44 7.25 -11.99
CA PRO A 27 -0.09 6.79 -12.35
C PRO A 27 0.94 6.96 -11.22
N LYS A 28 0.65 7.83 -10.25
CA LYS A 28 1.50 8.06 -9.06
C LYS A 28 1.05 7.30 -7.81
N PHE A 29 -0.01 6.50 -7.87
CA PHE A 29 -0.54 5.78 -6.70
C PHE A 29 0.57 4.98 -6.00
N ASP A 30 1.23 4.09 -6.73
CA ASP A 30 2.27 3.21 -6.21
C ASP A 30 3.45 3.97 -5.56
N ILE A 31 3.79 5.15 -6.09
CA ILE A 31 4.87 6.01 -5.56
C ILE A 31 4.49 6.53 -4.17
N TYR A 32 3.29 7.07 -4.02
CA TYR A 32 2.86 7.64 -2.75
C TYR A 32 2.47 6.55 -1.75
N ALA A 33 1.96 5.41 -2.21
CA ALA A 33 1.64 4.27 -1.36
C ALA A 33 2.92 3.68 -0.76
N GLU A 34 3.97 3.49 -1.56
CA GLU A 34 5.29 3.09 -1.07
C GLU A 34 5.80 4.06 0.02
N ARG A 35 5.75 5.38 -0.21
CA ARG A 35 6.18 6.38 0.78
C ARG A 35 5.39 6.29 2.08
N LEU A 36 4.07 6.14 1.99
CA LEU A 36 3.19 6.00 3.14
C LEU A 36 3.57 4.77 3.96
N LEU A 37 3.63 3.60 3.33
CA LEU A 37 3.91 2.33 4.01
C LEU A 37 5.34 2.25 4.57
N SER A 38 6.30 2.92 3.93
CA SER A 38 7.68 2.96 4.39
C SER A 38 7.84 3.73 5.71
N ARG A 39 6.97 4.73 5.94
CA ARG A 39 7.13 5.72 7.02
C ARG A 39 6.06 5.63 8.11
N VAL A 40 4.94 4.98 7.83
CA VAL A 40 3.83 4.81 8.78
C VAL A 40 3.71 3.31 9.11
N SER A 41 3.74 2.97 10.41
CA SER A 41 3.49 1.60 10.91
C SER A 41 2.08 1.36 11.43
N ASP A 42 1.21 2.36 11.37
CA ASP A 42 -0.13 2.29 11.94
C ASP A 42 -1.14 1.91 10.84
N PRO A 43 -1.67 0.67 10.81
CA PRO A 43 -2.58 0.23 9.77
C PRO A 43 -3.86 1.06 9.72
N LYS A 44 -4.37 1.52 10.88
CA LYS A 44 -5.59 2.33 10.92
C LYS A 44 -5.38 3.64 10.18
N LYS A 45 -4.24 4.31 10.40
CA LYS A 45 -3.92 5.56 9.68
C LYS A 45 -3.72 5.35 8.19
N VAL A 46 -3.19 4.20 7.79
CA VAL A 46 -3.03 3.89 6.37
C VAL A 46 -4.38 3.62 5.72
N PHE A 47 -5.25 2.84 6.36
CA PHE A 47 -6.57 2.52 5.83
C PHE A 47 -7.57 3.70 5.90
N ASP A 48 -7.29 4.73 6.70
CA ASP A 48 -7.94 6.04 6.60
C ASP A 48 -7.59 6.81 5.31
N ILE A 49 -6.54 6.38 4.59
CA ILE A 49 -6.02 7.04 3.39
C ILE A 49 -6.25 6.19 2.13
N ILE A 50 -5.93 4.89 2.21
CA ILE A 50 -6.01 3.92 1.11
C ILE A 50 -7.10 2.90 1.45
N ASP A 51 -7.98 2.61 0.51
CA ASP A 51 -8.97 1.53 0.67
C ASP A 51 -8.28 0.17 0.86
N GLU A 52 -8.82 -0.67 1.75
CA GLU A 52 -8.23 -1.97 2.08
C GLU A 52 -8.19 -2.93 0.88
N VAL A 53 -9.21 -2.89 0.02
CA VAL A 53 -9.28 -3.71 -1.19
C VAL A 53 -8.21 -3.24 -2.18
N ASP A 54 -8.06 -1.93 -2.36
CA ASP A 54 -7.05 -1.37 -3.26
C ASP A 54 -5.63 -1.57 -2.76
N PHE A 55 -5.41 -1.48 -1.43
CA PHE A 55 -4.17 -1.89 -0.79
C PHE A 55 -3.82 -3.35 -1.14
N CYS A 56 -4.76 -4.28 -0.94
CA CYS A 56 -4.55 -5.68 -1.27
C CYS A 56 -4.29 -5.91 -2.77
N ARG A 57 -5.02 -5.23 -3.65
CA ARG A 57 -4.83 -5.34 -5.12
C ARG A 57 -3.45 -4.86 -5.56
N LYS A 58 -2.94 -3.77 -4.99
CA LYS A 58 -1.67 -3.14 -5.38
C LYS A 58 -0.47 -3.60 -4.57
N TRP A 59 -0.68 -4.37 -3.49
CA TRP A 59 0.37 -4.75 -2.55
C TRP A 59 1.62 -5.29 -3.23
N HIS A 60 1.50 -6.20 -4.20
CA HIS A 60 2.66 -6.76 -4.90
C HIS A 60 3.51 -5.70 -5.63
N SER A 61 2.87 -4.71 -6.27
CA SER A 61 3.56 -3.61 -6.94
C SER A 61 4.26 -2.71 -5.94
N ILE A 62 3.56 -2.33 -4.87
CA ILE A 62 4.08 -1.48 -3.80
C ILE A 62 5.23 -2.17 -3.07
N LYS A 63 5.08 -3.45 -2.71
CA LYS A 63 6.11 -4.29 -2.09
C LYS A 63 7.39 -4.30 -2.91
N ARG A 64 7.30 -4.51 -4.23
CA ARG A 64 8.47 -4.49 -5.13
C ARG A 64 9.19 -3.13 -5.10
N ARG A 65 8.48 -2.03 -4.89
CA ARG A 65 9.10 -0.70 -4.73
C ARG A 65 9.81 -0.57 -3.40
N ILE A 66 9.15 -0.92 -2.29
CA ILE A 66 9.73 -0.84 -0.93
C ILE A 66 10.98 -1.73 -0.83
N GLN A 67 10.94 -2.93 -1.42
CA GLN A 67 12.06 -3.89 -1.41
C GLN A 67 13.34 -3.39 -2.10
N LYS A 68 13.28 -2.32 -2.91
CA LYS A 68 14.47 -1.71 -3.49
C LYS A 68 15.36 -1.06 -2.44
N ASP A 69 14.77 -0.66 -1.30
CA ASP A 69 15.50 -0.13 -0.17
C ASP A 69 15.76 -1.24 0.87
N GLN A 70 17.04 -1.54 1.09
CA GLN A 70 17.45 -2.58 2.04
C GLN A 70 17.13 -2.23 3.49
N TRP A 71 16.99 -0.94 3.83
CA TRP A 71 16.68 -0.48 5.18
C TRP A 71 15.21 -0.69 5.55
N LEU A 72 14.35 -0.98 4.56
CA LEU A 72 12.91 -1.15 4.74
C LEU A 72 12.47 -2.61 4.82
N LYS A 73 13.40 -3.55 5.00
CA LYS A 73 13.06 -4.99 5.10
C LYS A 73 12.03 -5.27 6.19
N ASP A 74 12.19 -4.69 7.38
CA ASP A 74 11.25 -4.87 8.49
C ASP A 74 9.86 -4.29 8.16
N ARG A 75 9.80 -3.21 7.37
CA ARG A 75 8.53 -2.65 6.87
C ARG A 75 7.85 -3.59 5.90
N VAL A 76 8.60 -4.23 5.01
CA VAL A 76 8.06 -5.22 4.07
C VAL A 76 7.46 -6.39 4.83
N VAL A 77 8.16 -6.92 5.83
CA VAL A 77 7.66 -8.04 6.66
C VAL A 77 6.39 -7.61 7.40
N PHE A 78 6.42 -6.45 8.07
CA PHE A 78 5.27 -5.91 8.78
C PHE A 78 4.04 -5.79 7.87
N TRP A 79 4.18 -5.14 6.72
CA TRP A 79 3.07 -4.91 5.81
C TRP A 79 2.64 -6.18 5.07
N GLN A 80 3.53 -7.15 4.88
CA GLN A 80 3.17 -8.48 4.38
C GLN A 80 2.20 -9.18 5.34
N THR A 81 2.46 -9.13 6.66
CA THR A 81 1.55 -9.71 7.67
C THR A 81 0.19 -8.98 7.68
N ILE A 82 0.19 -7.66 7.54
CA ILE A 82 -1.07 -6.89 7.44
C ILE A 82 -1.84 -7.25 6.17
N TYR A 83 -1.15 -7.37 5.04
CA TYR A 83 -1.72 -7.81 3.77
C TYR A 83 -2.40 -9.17 3.88
N GLU A 84 -1.71 -10.16 4.45
CA GLU A 84 -2.25 -11.53 4.61
C GLU A 84 -3.54 -11.52 5.46
N ARG A 85 -3.51 -10.86 6.62
CA ARG A 85 -4.68 -10.74 7.50
C ARG A 85 -5.84 -9.97 6.86
N THR A 86 -5.53 -8.93 6.09
CA THR A 86 -6.55 -8.13 5.39
C THR A 86 -7.20 -8.94 4.28
N CYS A 87 -6.41 -9.67 3.49
CA CYS A 87 -6.91 -10.58 2.47
C CYS A 87 -7.79 -11.68 3.04
N GLU A 88 -7.39 -12.29 4.16
CA GLU A 88 -8.18 -13.31 4.85
C GLU A 88 -9.54 -12.77 5.28
N ARG A 89 -9.57 -11.65 6.01
CA ARG A 89 -10.81 -10.99 6.43
C ARG A 89 -11.70 -10.61 5.24
N LEU A 90 -11.13 -10.06 4.17
CA LEU A 90 -11.91 -9.69 2.98
C LEU A 90 -12.52 -10.93 2.31
N ARG A 91 -11.80 -12.06 2.27
CA ARG A 91 -12.32 -13.34 1.77
C ARG A 91 -13.47 -13.87 2.62
N GLU A 92 -13.36 -13.79 3.95
CA GLU A 92 -14.46 -14.15 4.88
C GLU A 92 -15.71 -13.30 4.66
N GLN A 93 -15.52 -12.03 4.28
CA GLN A 93 -16.61 -11.11 3.91
C GLN A 93 -17.15 -11.33 2.48
N GLY A 94 -16.63 -12.32 1.75
CA GLY A 94 -17.04 -12.62 0.36
C GLY A 94 -16.43 -11.69 -0.69
N ILE A 95 -15.52 -10.80 -0.31
CA ILE A 95 -14.86 -9.86 -1.22
C ILE A 95 -13.70 -10.57 -1.93
N ARG A 96 -13.81 -10.71 -3.26
CA ARG A 96 -12.76 -11.32 -4.09
C ARG A 96 -11.69 -10.30 -4.45
N ILE A 97 -10.54 -10.38 -3.78
CA ILE A 97 -9.29 -9.76 -4.25
C ILE A 97 -8.83 -10.55 -5.48
N ARG A 98 -9.22 -10.12 -6.69
CA ARG A 98 -8.77 -10.76 -7.93
C ARG A 98 -7.25 -10.53 -8.06
N GLU A 99 -6.46 -11.59 -7.98
CA GLU A 99 -5.05 -11.59 -8.35
C GLU A 99 -4.96 -11.23 -9.83
N THR A 100 -4.62 -9.98 -10.13
CA THR A 100 -4.30 -9.60 -11.51
C THR A 100 -2.87 -10.04 -11.78
N GLN A 101 -2.79 -11.19 -12.45
CA GLN A 101 -1.68 -11.72 -13.25
C GLN A 101 -0.45 -12.18 -12.46
N ASP A 102 -0.55 -13.41 -11.92
CA ASP A 102 0.52 -14.36 -12.15
C ASP A 102 0.71 -14.46 -13.67
N ALA A 103 1.91 -14.09 -14.11
CA ALA A 103 2.29 -14.10 -15.50
C ALA A 103 2.01 -15.50 -16.07
N LYS A 104 1.28 -15.55 -17.18
CA LYS A 104 1.25 -16.75 -18.03
C LYS A 104 2.69 -17.15 -18.30
N ILE A 105 3.18 -18.22 -17.67
CA ILE A 105 4.38 -18.93 -18.10
C ILE A 105 3.98 -19.56 -19.44
N PRO A 106 4.59 -19.17 -20.58
CA PRO A 106 4.34 -19.87 -21.84
C PRO A 106 4.91 -21.29 -21.76
N PRO A 107 4.32 -22.26 -22.49
CA PRO A 107 4.70 -23.68 -22.44
C PRO A 107 6.15 -23.94 -22.85
#